data_AF-A0A6A6ENU7-F1
#
_entry.id   AF-A0A6A6ENU7-F1
#
_cell.length_a   1.000
_cell.length_b   1.000
_cell.length_c   1.000
_cell.angle_alpha   90.00
_cell.angle_beta   90.00
_cell.angle_gamma   90.00
#
_symmetry.space_group_name_H-M   'P 1'
#
loop_
_entity.id
_entity.type
_entity.pdbx_description
1 polymer ?
#
loop_
_entity_poly.entity_id
_entity_poly.type
_entity_poly.pdbx_seq_one_letter_code
_entity_poly.pdbx_strand_id
1 'polypeptide(L)'
;MDSASLVLSEGLDPAESRTYVALSKSSKIAYTTLWHRANGRPSIQDKAKSQRYLTPSEEEALIKYLLRVANYRFPIPIKYLHSLAFVSAL
;
A
#
# COMPACT_ATOMS: atom_id res chain seq x y z
N MET A 1 -2.32 7.33 6.76
CA MET A 1 -2.60 8.14 5.55
C MET A 1 -1.30 8.27 4.77
N ASP A 2 -1.34 8.20 3.45
CA ASP A 2 -0.15 8.44 2.64
C ASP A 2 0.18 9.94 2.55
N SER A 3 1.43 10.28 2.21
CA SER A 3 1.94 11.65 2.23
C SER A 3 1.11 12.64 1.43
N ALA A 4 0.53 12.24 0.30
CA ALA A 4 -0.31 13.12 -0.52
C ALA A 4 -1.65 13.42 0.16
N SER A 5 -2.23 12.43 0.85
CA SER A 5 -3.45 12.63 1.65
C SER A 5 -3.20 13.53 2.86
N LEU A 6 -2.01 13.43 3.48
CA LEU A 6 -1.59 14.31 4.57
C LEU A 6 -1.48 15.76 4.10
N VAL A 7 -0.78 16.01 2.99
CA VAL A 7 -0.64 17.36 2.40
C VAL A 7 -2.00 17.96 2.03
N LEU A 8 -2.93 17.16 1.52
CA LEU A 8 -4.30 17.63 1.25
C LEU A 8 -5.05 18.01 2.53
N SER A 9 -4.86 17.25 3.62
CA SER A 9 -5.50 17.52 4.91
C SER A 9 -4.90 18.73 5.62
N GLU A 10 -3.58 18.85 5.65
CA GLU A 10 -2.83 19.95 6.29
C GLU A 10 -3.05 21.27 5.54
N GLY A 11 -3.11 21.24 4.21
CA GLY A 11 -3.30 22.44 3.39
C GLY A 11 -2.04 23.31 3.32
N LEU A 12 -2.21 24.57 2.92
CA LEU A 12 -1.17 25.60 2.99
C LEU A 12 -1.53 26.58 4.11
N ASP A 13 -0.58 27.46 4.45
CA ASP A 13 -0.83 28.61 5.31
C ASP A 13 -2.11 29.33 4.81
N PRO A 14 -3.06 29.74 5.68
CA PRO A 14 -4.29 30.43 5.29
C PRO A 14 -4.08 31.66 4.38
N ALA A 15 -2.88 32.23 4.34
CA ALA A 15 -2.51 33.30 3.41
C ALA A 15 -2.30 32.84 1.94
N GLU A 16 -2.05 31.56 1.68
CA GLU A 16 -1.81 31.01 0.35
C GLU A 16 -3.05 30.32 -0.25
N SER A 17 -3.28 30.52 -1.55
CA SER A 17 -4.36 29.85 -2.26
C SER A 17 -4.19 28.32 -2.20
N ARG A 18 -5.20 27.59 -1.72
CA ARG A 18 -5.22 26.12 -1.59
C ARG A 18 -5.36 25.41 -2.94
N THR A 19 -4.48 25.73 -3.88
CA THR A 19 -4.43 25.16 -5.21
C THR A 19 -3.48 23.97 -5.23
N TYR A 20 -3.80 22.90 -5.96
CA TYR A 20 -2.92 21.73 -6.10
C TYR A 20 -1.52 22.09 -6.64
N VAL A 21 -1.40 23.15 -7.45
CA VAL A 21 -0.12 23.65 -7.95
C VAL A 21 0.74 24.21 -6.83
N ALA A 22 0.15 24.99 -5.91
CA ALA A 22 0.86 25.54 -4.76
C ALA A 22 1.27 24.42 -3.78
N LEU A 23 0.35 23.48 -3.52
CA LEU A 23 0.64 22.28 -2.70
C LEU A 23 1.73 21.39 -3.29
N SER A 24 1.78 21.25 -4.62
CA SER A 24 2.82 20.47 -5.31
C SER A 24 4.18 21.18 -5.34
N LYS A 25 4.21 22.51 -5.17
CA LYS A 25 5.47 23.26 -5.03
C LYS A 25 6.01 23.19 -3.60
N SER A 26 5.13 23.24 -2.59
CA SER A 26 5.52 23.17 -1.18
C SER A 26 5.83 21.75 -0.74
N SER A 27 5.01 20.78 -1.12
CA SER A 27 5.25 19.36 -0.91
C SER A 27 5.92 18.80 -2.15
N LYS A 28 6.99 18.00 -2.02
CA LYS A 28 7.69 17.35 -3.15
C LYS A 28 6.85 16.26 -3.86
N ILE A 29 5.54 16.44 -3.93
CA ILE A 29 4.54 15.52 -4.46
C ILE A 29 4.02 16.11 -5.76
N ALA A 30 3.92 15.28 -6.80
CA ALA A 30 3.39 15.72 -8.09
C ALA A 30 1.94 16.20 -7.98
N TYR A 31 1.63 17.28 -8.70
CA TYR A 31 0.28 17.82 -8.86
C TYR A 31 -0.76 16.75 -9.18
N THR A 32 -0.45 15.88 -10.14
CA THR A 32 -1.37 14.82 -10.61
C THR A 32 -1.68 13.82 -9.50
N THR A 33 -0.70 13.53 -8.65
CA THR A 33 -0.89 12.67 -7.47
C THR A 33 -1.85 13.32 -6.48
N LEU A 34 -1.70 14.61 -6.19
CA LEU A 34 -2.64 15.35 -5.31
C LEU A 34 -4.05 15.40 -5.89
N TRP A 35 -4.18 15.65 -7.20
CA TRP A 35 -5.48 15.65 -7.87
C TRP A 35 -6.15 14.27 -7.79
N HIS A 36 -5.43 13.19 -8.14
CA HIS A 36 -5.97 11.83 -8.03
C HIS A 36 -6.40 11.48 -6.60
N ARG A 37 -5.66 11.95 -5.61
CA ARG A 37 -5.93 11.72 -4.20
C ARG A 37 -7.19 12.41 -3.71
N ALA A 38 -7.35 13.68 -4.07
CA ALA A 38 -8.57 14.43 -3.79
C ALA A 38 -9.80 13.80 -4.48
N ASN A 39 -9.60 13.15 -5.64
CA ASN A 39 -10.64 12.42 -6.37
C ASN A 39 -10.79 10.95 -5.92
N GLY A 40 -10.27 10.60 -4.73
CA GLY A 40 -10.56 9.30 -4.10
C GLY A 40 -9.73 8.11 -4.60
N ARG A 41 -8.72 8.32 -5.46
CA ARG A 41 -7.82 7.22 -5.84
C ARG A 41 -6.99 6.80 -4.63
N PRO A 42 -7.02 5.53 -4.21
CA PRO A 42 -6.23 5.06 -3.07
C PRO A 42 -4.74 4.95 -3.41
N SER A 43 -3.90 4.84 -2.38
CA SER A 43 -2.45 4.73 -2.54
C SER A 43 -2.14 3.32 -2.98
N ILE A 44 -0.95 3.10 -3.53
CA ILE A 44 -0.51 1.74 -3.79
C ILE A 44 -0.51 0.93 -2.49
N GLN A 45 -0.15 1.55 -1.36
CA GLN A 45 -0.14 0.90 -0.05
C GLN A 45 -1.56 0.58 0.46
N ASP A 46 -2.50 1.53 0.35
CA ASP A 46 -3.87 1.34 0.83
C ASP A 46 -4.65 0.39 -0.09
N LYS A 47 -4.39 0.45 -1.40
CA LYS A 47 -4.88 -0.53 -2.37
C LYS A 47 -4.33 -1.92 -2.07
N ALA A 48 -3.04 -2.04 -1.76
CA ALA A 48 -2.45 -3.32 -1.37
C ALA A 48 -3.13 -3.87 -0.12
N LYS A 49 -3.36 -3.04 0.91
CA LYS A 49 -4.09 -3.44 2.13
C LYS A 49 -5.50 -3.94 1.81
N SER A 50 -6.24 -3.24 0.95
CA SER A 50 -7.61 -3.65 0.59
C SER A 50 -7.66 -4.87 -0.33
N GLN A 51 -6.55 -5.23 -0.97
CA GLN A 51 -6.43 -6.40 -1.85
C GLN A 51 -5.74 -7.59 -1.17
N ARG A 52 -5.42 -7.51 0.14
CA ARG A 52 -4.87 -8.65 0.88
C ARG A 52 -5.94 -9.73 1.02
N TYR A 53 -5.60 -10.94 0.59
CA TYR A 53 -6.40 -12.15 0.78
C TYR A 53 -6.28 -12.69 2.20
N LEU A 54 -5.10 -12.50 2.80
CA LEU A 54 -4.75 -13.05 4.09
C LEU A 54 -4.76 -11.97 5.17
N THR A 55 -5.15 -12.36 6.38
CA THR A 55 -4.95 -11.52 7.55
C THR A 55 -3.45 -11.37 7.83
N PRO A 56 -2.99 -10.30 8.52
CA PRO A 56 -1.58 -10.15 8.88
C PRO A 56 -1.00 -11.37 9.61
N SER A 57 -1.81 -12.03 10.44
CA SER A 57 -1.43 -13.25 11.15
C SER A 57 -1.25 -14.45 10.22
N GLU A 58 -2.16 -14.64 9.26
CA GLU A 58 -2.06 -15.72 8.27
C GLU A 58 -0.85 -15.53 7.34
N GLU A 59 -0.58 -14.30 6.89
CA GLU A 59 0.62 -14.01 6.09
C GLU A 59 1.89 -14.36 6.88
N GLU A 60 1.95 -14.01 8.16
CA GLU A 60 3.10 -14.34 9.00
C GLU A 60 3.29 -15.86 9.18
N ALA A 61 2.19 -16.60 9.37
CA ALA A 61 2.20 -18.06 9.44
C ALA A 61 2.68 -18.69 8.13
N LEU A 62 2.18 -18.19 6.98
CA LEU A 62 2.58 -18.65 5.65
C LEU A 62 4.06 -18.37 5.38
N ILE A 63 4.57 -17.18 5.74
CA ILE A 63 6.00 -16.85 5.60
C ILE A 63 6.86 -17.79 6.44
N LYS A 64 6.49 -18.04 7.71
CA LYS A 64 7.22 -18.98 8.58
C LYS A 64 7.25 -20.38 8.01
N TYR A 65 6.13 -20.84 7.45
CA TYR A 65 6.06 -22.13 6.75
C TYR A 65 6.99 -22.17 5.54
N LEU A 66 6.91 -21.19 4.64
CA LEU A 66 7.72 -21.13 3.42
C LEU A 66 9.22 -21.12 3.72
N LEU A 67 9.64 -20.31 4.70
CA LEU A 67 11.04 -20.24 5.14
C LEU A 67 11.50 -21.58 5.73
N ARG A 68 10.65 -22.25 6.51
CA ARG A 68 10.95 -23.57 7.07
C ARG A 68 11.16 -24.60 5.96
N VAL A 69 10.27 -24.66 4.97
CA VAL A 69 10.37 -25.63 3.87
C VAL A 69 11.59 -25.33 2.99
N ALA A 70 11.90 -24.05 2.74
CA ALA A 70 13.10 -23.65 2.03
C ALA A 70 14.39 -24.07 2.77
N ASN A 71 14.43 -23.92 4.09
CA ASN A 71 15.55 -24.40 4.92
C ASN A 71 15.75 -25.92 4.83
N TYR A 72 14.67 -26.68 4.62
CA TYR A 72 14.75 -28.13 4.35
C TYR A 72 15.15 -28.48 2.91
N ARG A 73 15.62 -27.51 2.11
CA ARG A 73 16.00 -27.65 0.70
C ARG A 73 14.85 -27.96 -0.25
N PHE A 74 13.62 -27.63 0.13
CA PHE A 74 12.43 -27.76 -0.72
C PHE A 74 11.80 -26.39 -1.00
N PRO A 75 12.48 -25.46 -1.71
CA PRO A 75 11.90 -24.15 -1.97
C PRO A 75 10.61 -24.28 -2.79
N ILE A 76 9.52 -23.71 -2.28
CA ILE A 76 8.23 -23.70 -2.99
C ILE A 76 8.29 -22.65 -4.11
N PRO A 77 8.03 -23.03 -5.37
CA PRO A 77 8.00 -22.07 -6.46
C PRO A 77 6.93 -20.98 -6.27
N ILE A 78 7.26 -19.73 -6.63
CA ILE A 78 6.38 -18.55 -6.50
C ILE A 78 4.98 -18.79 -7.11
N LYS A 79 4.90 -19.55 -8.21
CA LYS A 79 3.63 -19.90 -8.88
C LYS A 79 2.62 -20.60 -7.97
N TYR A 80 3.04 -21.24 -6.88
CA TYR A 80 2.16 -21.91 -5.93
C TYR A 80 1.76 -21.04 -4.73
N LEU A 81 2.37 -19.86 -4.54
CA LEU A 81 2.06 -19.00 -3.40
C LEU A 81 0.61 -18.57 -3.36
N HIS A 82 0.02 -18.23 -4.51
CA HIS A 82 -1.37 -17.84 -4.59
C HIS A 82 -2.32 -18.98 -4.20
N SER A 83 -2.06 -20.20 -4.68
CA SER A 83 -2.84 -21.38 -4.31
C SER A 83 -2.72 -21.71 -2.82
N LEU A 84 -1.52 -21.58 -2.25
CA LEU A 84 -1.28 -21.80 -0.82
C LEU A 84 -2.02 -20.76 0.03
N ALA A 85 -1.92 -19.49 -0.33
CA ALA A 85 -2.64 -18.41 0.34
C ALA A 85 -4.15 -18.63 0.30
N PHE A 86 -4.70 -19.04 -0.85
CA PHE A 86 -6.13 -19.32 -1.00
C PHE A 86 -6.61 -20.45 -0.08
N VAL A 87 -5.85 -21.54 0.03
CA VAL A 87 -6.22 -22.70 0.89
C VAL A 87 -6.07 -22.38 2.37
N SER A 88 -5.09 -21.54 2.75
CA SER A 88 -4.88 -21.16 4.16
C SER A 88 -5.86 -20.12 4.70
N ALA A 89 -6.68 -19.50 3.84
CA ALA A 89 -7.64 -18.45 4.18
C ALA A 89 -9.06 -18.96 4.52
N LEU A 90 -9.29 -20.27 4.42
CA LEU A 90 -10.54 -20.97 4.72
C LEU A 90 -10.57 -21.46 6.17
#